data_AF-A0A936CLG5-F1
#
_entry.id   AF-A0A936CLG5-F1
#
_cell.length_a   1.000
_cell.length_b   1.000
_cell.length_c   1.000
_cell.angle_alpha   90.00
_cell.angle_beta   90.00
_cell.angle_gamma   90.00
#
_symmetry.space_group_name_H-M   'P 1'
#
loop_
_entity.id
_entity.type
_entity.pdbx_description
1 polymer ?
#
loop_
_entity_poly.entity_id
_entity_poly.type
_entity_poly.pdbx_seq_one_letter_code
_entity_poly.pdbx_strand_id
1 'polypeptide(L)'
;MTPSQAKEAYIDNYCQEKGYQVVKTEVPNGTKLEISNLSEKIPLVLYSSGSIVPQGSPNSLLRKEFDQLKTELDKTQTYSKIWG
;
A
#
# COMPACT_ATOMS: atom_id res chain seq x y z
N MET A 1 15.03 -2.09 9.24
CA MET A 1 13.66 -2.00 8.70
C MET A 1 13.62 -2.77 7.39
N THR A 2 12.71 -3.71 7.22
CA THR A 2 12.54 -4.43 5.94
C THR A 2 11.88 -3.52 4.89
N PRO A 3 12.01 -3.83 3.58
CA PRO A 3 11.30 -3.09 2.53
C PRO A 3 9.78 -3.06 2.74
N SER A 4 9.19 -4.14 3.28
CA SER A 4 7.78 -4.19 3.63
C SER A 4 7.45 -3.25 4.79
N GLN A 5 8.22 -3.26 5.88
CA GLN A 5 7.97 -2.38 7.04
C GLN A 5 8.01 -0.89 6.67
N ALA A 6 8.95 -0.49 5.80
CA ALA A 6 9.04 0.90 5.35
C ALA A 6 7.83 1.32 4.50
N LYS A 7 7.40 0.45 3.56
CA LYS A 7 6.22 0.69 2.72
C LYS A 7 4.94 0.68 3.54
N GLU A 8 4.83 -0.19 4.55
CA GLU A 8 3.69 -0.23 5.46
C GLU A 8 3.54 1.08 6.22
N ALA A 9 4.61 1.57 6.86
CA ALA A 9 4.60 2.83 7.59
C ALA A 9 4.26 4.04 6.69
N TYR A 10 4.74 4.02 5.44
CA TYR A 10 4.35 5.05 4.47
C TYR A 10 2.86 4.99 4.14
N ILE A 11 2.31 3.81 3.89
CA ILE A 11 0.88 3.62 3.61
C ILE A 11 0.02 4.06 4.81
N ASP A 12 0.44 3.74 6.03
CA ASP A 12 -0.26 4.17 7.24
C ASP A 12 -0.33 5.70 7.34
N ASN A 13 0.81 6.39 7.17
CA ASN A 13 0.87 7.85 7.19
C ASN A 13 -0.01 8.45 6.08
N TYR A 14 0.08 7.92 4.86
CA TYR A 14 -0.75 8.35 3.74
C TYR A 14 -2.25 8.22 4.05
N CYS A 15 -2.66 7.08 4.60
CA CYS A 15 -4.05 6.84 4.99
C CYS A 15 -4.49 7.79 6.11
N GLN A 16 -3.62 8.04 7.10
CA GLN A 16 -3.90 8.97 8.19
C GLN A 16 -4.11 10.40 7.69
N GLU A 17 -3.23 10.90 6.81
CA GLU A 17 -3.35 12.23 6.21
C GLU A 17 -4.63 12.40 5.39
N LYS A 18 -5.07 11.32 4.73
CA LYS A 18 -6.30 11.27 3.93
C LYS A 18 -7.57 11.03 4.75
N GLY A 19 -7.45 10.72 6.05
CA GLY A 19 -8.58 10.32 6.89
C GLY A 19 -9.18 8.96 6.50
N TYR A 20 -8.39 8.08 5.89
CA TYR A 20 -8.80 6.71 5.57
C TYR A 20 -8.61 5.80 6.78
N GLN A 21 -9.45 4.77 6.87
CA GLN A 21 -9.32 3.72 7.87
C GLN A 21 -8.51 2.56 7.32
N VAL A 22 -7.67 1.95 8.17
CA VAL A 22 -6.85 0.79 7.83
C VAL A 22 -7.05 -0.28 8.88
N VAL A 23 -7.48 -1.46 8.46
CA VAL A 23 -7.48 -2.67 9.30
C VAL A 23 -6.41 -3.61 8.78
N LYS A 24 -5.54 -4.08 9.68
CA LYS A 24 -4.42 -4.95 9.34
C LYS A 24 -4.68 -6.39 9.75
N THR A 25 -4.31 -7.32 8.89
CA THR A 25 -4.35 -8.75 9.19
C THR A 25 -3.10 -9.39 8.64
N GLU A 26 -2.35 -10.08 9.49
CA GLU A 26 -1.22 -10.88 9.04
C GLU A 26 -1.73 -12.02 8.15
N VAL A 27 -1.05 -12.24 7.03
CA VAL A 27 -1.34 -13.33 6.10
C VAL A 27 -0.03 -14.06 5.77
N PRO A 28 -0.08 -15.30 5.25
CA PRO A 28 1.13 -15.97 4.83
C PRO A 28 1.96 -15.08 3.89
N ASN A 29 3.21 -14.83 4.28
CA ASN A 29 4.18 -14.01 3.57
C ASN A 29 3.86 -12.51 3.44
N GLY A 30 3.00 -11.93 4.28
CA GLY A 30 2.79 -10.48 4.27
C GLY A 30 1.69 -9.97 5.21
N THR A 31 1.24 -8.75 4.94
CA THR A 31 0.16 -8.08 5.67
C THR A 31 -0.94 -7.72 4.69
N LYS A 32 -2.18 -8.13 4.97
CA LYS A 32 -3.36 -7.62 4.29
C LYS A 32 -3.82 -6.36 5.00
N LEU A 33 -3.89 -5.26 4.26
CA LEU A 33 -4.44 -3.98 4.67
C LEU A 33 -5.83 -3.84 4.05
N GLU A 34 -6.87 -3.76 4.86
CA GLU A 34 -8.19 -3.38 4.41
C GLU A 34 -8.36 -1.88 4.58
N ILE A 35 -8.38 -1.15 3.47
CA ILE A 35 -8.38 0.30 3.43
C ILE A 35 -9.76 0.78 3.03
N SER A 36 -10.33 1.71 3.79
CA SER A 36 -11.64 2.29 3.49
C SER A 36 -11.69 3.80 3.67
N ASN A 37 -12.43 4.45 2.80
CA ASN A 37 -12.89 5.83 2.96
C ASN A 37 -14.41 5.84 3.19
N LEU A 38 -15.06 7.00 3.07
CA LEU A 38 -16.51 7.12 3.30
C LEU A 38 -17.39 6.36 2.30
N SER A 39 -16.85 6.01 1.12
CA SER A 39 -17.63 5.49 -0.01
C SER A 39 -17.20 4.09 -0.45
N GLU A 40 -15.93 3.74 -0.28
CA GLU A 40 -15.32 2.56 -0.85
C GLU A 40 -14.41 1.86 0.17
N LYS A 41 -14.29 0.54 0.02
CA LYS A 41 -13.33 -0.30 0.73
C LYS A 41 -12.59 -1.17 -0.27
N ILE A 42 -11.28 -1.26 -0.13
CA ILE A 42 -10.44 -2.14 -0.93
C ILE A 42 -9.50 -2.97 -0.05
N PRO A 43 -9.17 -4.22 -0.44
CA PRO A 43 -8.03 -4.93 0.11
C PRO A 43 -6.73 -4.49 -0.60
N LEU A 44 -5.64 -4.44 0.14
CA LEU A 44 -4.29 -4.26 -0.37
C LEU A 44 -3.37 -5.25 0.35
N VAL A 45 -2.65 -6.08 -0.41
CA VAL A 45 -1.69 -7.03 0.16
C VAL A 45 -0.29 -6.45 0.04
N LEU A 46 0.42 -6.34 1.16
CA LEU A 46 1.82 -5.99 1.23
C LEU A 46 2.63 -7.24 1.55
N TYR A 47 3.31 -7.78 0.55
CA TYR A 47 4.16 -8.95 0.73
C TYR A 47 5.45 -8.58 1.47
N SER A 48 6.04 -9.56 2.15
CA SER A 48 7.31 -9.43 2.88
C SER A 48 8.47 -8.99 1.97
N SER A 49 8.37 -9.27 0.67
CA SER A 49 9.28 -8.78 -0.37
C SER A 49 9.23 -7.26 -0.57
N GLY A 50 8.21 -6.58 -0.05
CA GLY A 50 7.89 -5.18 -0.33
C GLY A 50 6.99 -4.97 -1.54
N SER A 51 6.48 -6.04 -2.18
CA SER A 51 5.51 -5.91 -3.27
C SER A 51 4.14 -5.51 -2.72
N ILE A 52 3.52 -4.50 -3.33
CA ILE A 52 2.17 -4.02 -3.00
C ILE A 52 1.21 -4.51 -4.09
N VAL A 53 0.07 -5.07 -3.70
CA VAL A 53 -0.97 -5.52 -4.62
C VAL A 53 -2.33 -5.00 -4.14
N PRO A 54 -2.80 -3.86 -4.67
CA PRO A 54 -4.18 -3.44 -4.49
C PRO A 54 -5.11 -4.47 -5.15
N GLN A 55 -6.25 -4.74 -4.52
CA GLN A 55 -7.28 -5.68 -4.97
C GLN A 55 -8.64 -4.98 -5.05
N GLY A 56 -9.67 -5.69 -5.51
CA GLY A 56 -11.02 -5.14 -5.70
C GLY A 56 -11.25 -4.58 -7.10
N SER A 57 -12.40 -3.92 -7.28
CA SER A 57 -12.89 -3.48 -8.59
C SER A 57 -11.95 -2.45 -9.23
N PRO A 58 -11.58 -2.61 -10.53
CA PRO A 58 -10.77 -1.63 -11.25
C PRO A 58 -11.51 -0.29 -11.44
N ASN A 59 -12.83 -0.25 -11.23
CA ASN A 59 -13.61 0.97 -11.31
C ASN A 59 -13.60 1.79 -10.01
N SER A 60 -13.16 1.20 -8.88
CA SER A 60 -13.03 1.94 -7.63
C SER A 60 -12.01 3.06 -7.76
N LEU A 61 -12.38 4.25 -7.30
CA LEU A 61 -11.48 5.40 -7.28
C LEU A 61 -10.36 5.18 -6.27
N LEU A 62 -10.69 4.62 -5.10
CA LEU A 62 -9.73 4.23 -4.08
C LEU A 62 -8.74 3.19 -4.62
N ARG A 63 -9.22 2.21 -5.39
CA ARG A 63 -8.33 1.24 -6.06
C ARG A 63 -7.33 1.93 -6.98
N LYS A 64 -7.78 2.85 -7.84
CA LYS A 64 -6.91 3.58 -8.76
C LYS A 64 -5.88 4.44 -8.03
N GLU A 65 -6.27 5.08 -6.94
CA GLU A 65 -5.37 5.85 -6.07
C GLU A 65 -4.26 4.96 -5.52
N PHE A 66 -4.57 3.76 -5.02
CA PHE A 66 -3.56 2.83 -4.51
C PHE A 66 -2.71 2.16 -5.59
N ASP A 67 -3.22 2.00 -6.81
CA ASP A 67 -2.40 1.57 -7.96
C ASP A 67 -1.36 2.67 -8.33
N GLN A 68 -1.73 3.95 -8.22
CA GLN A 68 -0.80 5.07 -8.41
C GLN A 68 0.25 5.12 -7.28
N LEU A 69 -0.19 5.02 -6.02
CA LEU A 69 0.70 4.99 -4.85
C LEU A 69 1.73 3.86 -4.95
N LYS A 70 1.31 2.66 -5.35
CA LYS A 70 2.21 1.54 -5.64
C LYS A 70 3.29 1.94 -6.64
N THR A 71 2.89 2.57 -7.74
CA THR A 71 3.81 2.98 -8.82
C THR A 71 4.86 3.97 -8.32
N GLU A 72 4.47 4.92 -7.46
CA GLU A 72 5.38 5.89 -6.84
C GLU A 72 6.38 5.23 -5.87
N LEU A 73 5.88 4.32 -5.04
CA LEU A 73 6.71 3.58 -4.08
C LEU A 73 7.72 2.66 -4.76
N ASP A 74 7.37 2.07 -5.89
CA ASP A 74 8.27 1.22 -6.67
C ASP A 74 9.34 2.06 -7.42
N LYS A 75 8.99 3.26 -7.89
CA LYS A 75 9.94 4.20 -8.50
C LYS A 75 10.98 4.69 -7.49
N THR A 76 10.55 5.04 -6.28
CA THR A 76 11.44 5.57 -5.23
C THR A 76 12.51 4.56 -4.83
N GLN A 77 12.21 3.25 -4.84
CA GLN A 77 13.21 2.20 -4.62
C GLN A 77 14.25 2.05 -5.74
N THR A 78 13.93 2.52 -6.96
CA THR A 78 14.86 2.45 -8.10
C THR A 78 15.94 3.53 -8.00
N TYR A 79 15.59 4.74 -7.54
CA TYR A 79 16.55 5.84 -7.41
C TYR A 79 17.59 5.62 -6.31
N SER A 80 17.22 5.00 -5.19
CA SER A 80 18.17 4.69 -4.10
C SER A 80 19.22 3.62 -4.46
N LYS A 81 18.98 2.81 -5.51
CA LYS A 81 19.93 1.78 -5.98
C LYS A 81 20.94 2.27 -7.02
N ILE A 82 20.67 3.40 -7.68
CA ILE A 82 21.51 3.91 -8.78
C ILE A 82 22.58 4.89 -8.26
N TRP A 83 22.37 5.49 -7.07
CA TRP A 83 23.26 6.51 -6.49
C TRP A 83 23.78 6.13 -5.09
N GLY A 84 23.71 4.86 -4.72
CA GLY A 84 24.19 4.32 -3.44
C GLY A 84 25.43 3.46 -3.61
#